data_AF-Q0HWV0-F1
#
_entry.id   AF-Q0HWV0-F1
#
_cell.length_a   1.000
_cell.length_b   1.000
_cell.length_c   1.000
_cell.angle_alpha   90.00
_cell.angle_beta   90.00
_cell.angle_gamma   90.00
#
_symmetry.space_group_name_H-M   'P 1'
#
loop_
_entity.id
_entity.type
_entity.pdbx_description
1 polymer ?
#
loop_
_entity_poly.entity_id
_entity_poly.type
_entity_poly.pdbx_seq_one_letter_code
_entity_poly.pdbx_strand_id
1 'polypeptide(L)'
;MRSYITPLALLISSVFLPTAKANTQLFVSTSASNSPQLQITYPSAIRVGQAVQDGLAQLPLYNQTTRDEAISIYWLGATLLDLQNTAKLEATRQHVLQQLANMGQQADNSQYIAKLSKFAQFLRNIKLGQRVNQPLDLDLIRITDAYNPIIDGQFLLVLPPRPTTVTVVGAVAQTGEQEWQSRASSKNYLKQAGLLDNAENSFVWIIQPDGNAIRQPIAYWNHQAQDIAPGAVLFVEFSALFDGYSTLNNNIIELLKNRAL
;
A
#
# COMPACT_ATOMS: atom_id res chain seq x y z
N MET A 1 -40.51 -74.22 -7.29
CA MET A 1 -40.09 -72.94 -7.92
C MET A 1 -38.99 -72.34 -7.05
N ARG A 2 -37.72 -72.41 -7.49
CA ARG A 2 -36.57 -71.87 -6.74
C ARG A 2 -36.22 -70.49 -7.32
N SER A 3 -36.22 -69.47 -6.47
CA SER A 3 -35.87 -68.09 -6.82
C SER A 3 -34.34 -67.92 -6.73
N TYR A 4 -33.72 -67.42 -7.81
CA TYR A 4 -32.31 -67.03 -7.84
C TYR A 4 -32.23 -65.52 -7.67
N ILE A 5 -31.54 -65.06 -6.63
CA ILE A 5 -31.18 -63.64 -6.43
C ILE A 5 -29.74 -63.48 -6.90
N THR A 6 -29.54 -62.67 -7.96
CA THR A 6 -28.23 -62.22 -8.43
C THR A 6 -27.71 -61.09 -7.54
N PRO A 7 -26.43 -61.09 -7.10
CA PRO A 7 -25.86 -59.93 -6.44
C PRO A 7 -25.44 -58.88 -7.47
N LEU A 8 -25.95 -57.67 -7.30
CA LEU A 8 -25.59 -56.48 -8.06
C LEU A 8 -24.17 -56.04 -7.63
N ALA A 9 -23.19 -56.16 -8.53
CA ALA A 9 -21.84 -55.66 -8.29
C ALA A 9 -21.84 -54.12 -8.40
N LEU A 10 -21.62 -53.45 -7.27
CA LEU A 10 -21.49 -51.99 -7.19
C LEU A 10 -20.07 -51.58 -7.61
N LEU A 11 -19.92 -51.11 -8.86
CA LEU A 11 -18.69 -50.46 -9.33
C LEU A 11 -18.62 -49.05 -8.74
N ILE A 12 -17.86 -48.89 -7.65
CA ILE A 12 -17.52 -47.57 -7.11
C ILE A 12 -16.43 -46.97 -8.00
N SER A 13 -16.86 -46.22 -9.03
CA SER A 13 -15.97 -45.34 -9.78
C SER A 13 -15.50 -44.22 -8.86
N SER A 14 -14.24 -44.28 -8.44
CA SER A 14 -13.60 -43.23 -7.67
C SER A 14 -13.33 -42.06 -8.62
N VAL A 15 -14.25 -41.10 -8.65
CA VAL A 15 -14.00 -39.81 -9.30
C VAL A 15 -12.92 -39.12 -8.47
N PHE A 16 -11.67 -39.17 -8.94
CA PHE A 16 -10.63 -38.26 -8.48
C PHE A 16 -11.06 -36.85 -8.86
N LEU A 17 -11.73 -36.15 -7.93
CA LEU A 17 -11.85 -34.71 -8.00
C LEU A 17 -10.41 -34.17 -8.02
N PRO A 18 -9.97 -33.41 -9.04
CA PRO A 18 -8.75 -32.65 -8.90
C PRO A 18 -8.99 -31.72 -7.72
N THR A 19 -8.23 -31.91 -6.64
CA THR A 19 -8.06 -30.86 -5.65
C THR A 19 -7.47 -29.71 -6.44
N ALA A 20 -8.30 -28.73 -6.79
CA ALA A 20 -7.84 -27.47 -7.36
C ALA A 20 -6.97 -26.84 -6.27
N LYS A 21 -5.68 -27.18 -6.24
CA LYS A 21 -4.70 -26.44 -5.48
C LYS A 21 -4.79 -25.02 -6.01
N ALA A 22 -5.12 -24.07 -5.15
CA ALA A 22 -5.19 -22.69 -5.53
C ALA A 22 -3.79 -22.31 -6.04
N ASN A 23 -3.70 -21.96 -7.32
CA ASN A 23 -2.44 -21.52 -7.91
C ASN A 23 -2.09 -20.15 -7.31
N THR A 24 -0.86 -19.98 -6.80
CA THR A 24 -0.39 -18.67 -6.37
C THR A 24 -0.19 -17.80 -7.61
N GLN A 25 -0.76 -16.60 -7.62
CA GLN A 25 -0.67 -15.64 -8.72
C GLN A 25 0.11 -14.42 -8.27
N LEU A 26 1.11 -14.04 -9.06
CA LEU A 26 1.93 -12.87 -8.84
C LEU A 26 1.75 -11.90 -10.00
N PHE A 27 1.18 -10.74 -9.72
CA PHE A 27 1.14 -9.60 -10.63
C PHE A 27 2.37 -8.73 -10.35
N VAL A 28 3.09 -8.31 -11.38
CA VAL A 28 4.30 -7.49 -11.23
C VAL A 28 4.14 -6.17 -11.99
N SER A 29 4.49 -5.06 -11.33
CA SER A 29 4.44 -3.72 -11.91
C SER A 29 5.59 -2.84 -11.42
N THR A 30 5.91 -1.82 -12.20
CA THR A 30 6.83 -0.73 -11.79
C THR A 30 6.13 0.45 -11.15
N SER A 31 4.79 0.46 -11.10
CA SER A 31 4.01 1.38 -10.27
C SER A 31 2.63 0.79 -10.01
N ALA A 32 2.11 1.06 -8.82
CA ALA A 32 0.78 0.69 -8.40
C ALA A 32 -0.32 1.48 -9.12
N SER A 33 0.02 2.60 -9.77
CA SER A 33 -0.88 3.41 -10.59
C SER A 33 -1.08 2.84 -12.00
N ASN A 34 -0.21 1.93 -12.44
CA ASN A 34 -0.27 1.30 -13.75
C ASN A 34 -0.86 -0.12 -13.67
N SER A 35 -1.47 -0.56 -14.76
CA SER A 35 -1.84 -1.97 -14.91
C SER A 35 -0.60 -2.87 -14.79
N PRO A 36 -0.69 -4.02 -14.12
CA PRO A 36 0.43 -4.96 -14.03
C PRO A 36 0.97 -5.32 -15.41
N GLN A 37 2.29 -5.29 -15.54
CA GLN A 37 3.01 -5.53 -16.79
C GLN A 37 3.24 -7.03 -17.02
N LEU A 38 3.19 -7.81 -15.94
CA LEU A 38 3.48 -9.24 -15.93
C LEU A 38 2.56 -9.95 -14.93
N GLN A 39 2.15 -11.16 -15.29
CA GLN A 39 1.47 -12.10 -14.41
C GLN A 39 2.19 -13.44 -14.44
N ILE A 40 2.62 -13.93 -13.28
CA ILE A 40 3.25 -15.24 -13.10
C ILE A 40 2.28 -16.11 -12.30
N THR A 41 2.10 -17.36 -12.73
CA THR A 41 1.24 -18.33 -12.04
C THR A 41 2.08 -19.51 -11.59
N TYR A 42 1.99 -19.83 -10.31
CA TYR A 42 2.73 -20.92 -9.68
C TYR A 42 1.78 -22.07 -9.31
N PRO A 43 2.21 -23.33 -9.46
CA PRO A 43 1.38 -24.49 -9.13
C PRO A 43 1.20 -24.72 -7.61
N SER A 44 1.94 -23.99 -6.78
CA SER A 44 1.92 -24.06 -5.33
C SER A 44 2.36 -22.74 -4.70
N ALA A 45 2.16 -22.63 -3.39
CA ALA A 45 2.76 -21.58 -2.57
C ALA A 45 4.28 -21.47 -2.82
N ILE A 46 4.79 -20.24 -2.84
CA ILE A 46 6.19 -19.92 -3.09
C ILE A 46 6.75 -19.06 -1.97
N ARG A 47 8.06 -18.88 -1.92
CA ARG A 47 8.67 -17.93 -0.98
C ARG A 47 8.74 -16.52 -1.56
N VAL A 48 8.74 -15.51 -0.69
CA VAL A 48 8.87 -14.09 -1.09
C VAL A 48 10.10 -13.84 -1.96
N GLY A 49 11.25 -14.41 -1.60
CA GLY A 49 12.47 -14.28 -2.39
C GLY A 49 12.35 -14.81 -3.80
N GLN A 50 11.58 -15.89 -4.00
CA GLN A 50 11.30 -16.42 -5.33
C GLN A 50 10.39 -15.46 -6.12
N ALA A 51 9.36 -14.90 -5.48
CA ALA A 51 8.49 -13.91 -6.12
C ALA A 51 9.28 -12.67 -6.58
N VAL A 52 10.18 -12.15 -5.73
CA VAL A 52 11.03 -11.01 -6.08
C VAL A 52 12.01 -11.36 -7.20
N GLN A 53 12.68 -12.51 -7.12
CA GLN A 53 13.65 -12.95 -8.12
C GLN A 53 13.00 -13.15 -9.49
N ASP A 54 11.88 -13.87 -9.55
CA ASP A 54 11.16 -14.14 -10.80
C ASP A 54 10.56 -12.86 -11.38
N GLY A 55 10.02 -11.98 -10.54
CA GLY A 55 9.49 -10.68 -10.94
C GLY A 55 10.55 -9.78 -11.55
N LEU A 56 11.73 -9.68 -10.93
CA LEU A 56 12.86 -8.95 -11.49
C LEU A 56 13.33 -9.54 -12.83
N ALA A 57 13.50 -10.86 -12.88
CA ALA A 57 14.04 -11.56 -14.04
C ALA A 57 13.12 -11.51 -15.27
N GLN A 58 11.84 -11.16 -15.11
CA GLN A 58 10.86 -11.15 -16.20
C GLN A 58 10.30 -9.75 -16.49
N LEU A 59 10.64 -8.73 -15.69
CA LEU A 59 10.19 -7.36 -15.95
C LEU A 59 10.87 -6.78 -17.20
N PRO A 60 10.10 -6.35 -18.23
CA PRO A 60 10.66 -5.90 -19.50
C PRO A 60 11.56 -4.66 -19.42
N LEU A 61 11.34 -3.80 -18.42
CA LEU A 61 12.11 -2.56 -18.22
C LEU A 61 13.52 -2.80 -17.64
N TYR A 62 13.73 -3.95 -17.00
CA TYR A 62 15.01 -4.32 -16.39
C TYR A 62 15.86 -5.24 -17.28
N ASN A 63 15.23 -5.88 -18.29
CA ASN A 63 15.89 -6.82 -19.20
C ASN A 63 16.29 -6.24 -20.57
N GLN A 64 16.09 -4.94 -20.81
CA GLN A 64 16.47 -4.32 -22.08
C GLN A 64 17.97 -3.97 -22.11
N THR A 65 18.75 -4.85 -22.74
CA THR A 65 20.20 -4.72 -22.97
C THR A 65 20.58 -3.75 -24.10
N THR A 66 19.64 -3.01 -24.69
CA THR A 66 19.87 -2.18 -25.89
C THR A 66 19.79 -0.66 -25.66
N ARG A 67 19.59 -0.20 -24.43
CA ARG A 67 19.77 1.22 -24.05
C ARG A 67 20.47 1.30 -22.70
N ASP A 68 21.48 2.15 -22.59
CA ASP A 68 22.42 2.33 -21.47
C ASP A 68 21.83 2.71 -20.09
N GLU A 69 20.54 2.53 -19.83
CA GLU A 69 19.94 2.91 -18.54
C GLU A 69 18.95 1.85 -18.07
N ALA A 70 19.46 0.78 -17.46
CA ALA A 70 18.65 -0.02 -16.55
C ALA A 70 18.14 0.91 -15.42
N ILE A 71 16.83 1.14 -15.37
CA ILE A 71 16.22 1.89 -14.27
C ILE A 71 16.50 1.11 -13.00
N SER A 72 17.04 1.73 -11.94
CA SER A 72 17.30 1.01 -10.69
C SER A 72 16.02 0.84 -9.88
N ILE A 73 15.86 -0.33 -9.26
CA ILE A 73 14.81 -0.59 -8.27
C ILE A 73 15.03 0.33 -7.08
N TYR A 74 13.98 1.00 -6.63
CA TYR A 74 13.96 1.67 -5.36
C TYR A 74 13.42 0.74 -4.28
N TRP A 75 14.33 -0.03 -3.65
CA TRP A 75 13.98 -1.07 -2.69
C TRP A 75 13.16 -0.59 -1.49
N LEU A 76 13.36 0.65 -1.03
CA LEU A 76 12.54 1.23 0.04
C LEU A 76 11.06 1.36 -0.38
N GLY A 77 10.79 1.59 -1.66
CA GLY A 77 9.44 1.67 -2.22
C GLY A 77 8.89 0.35 -2.75
N ALA A 78 9.73 -0.68 -2.84
CA ALA A 78 9.30 -2.01 -3.27
C ALA A 78 8.25 -2.55 -2.30
N THR A 79 7.15 -3.07 -2.83
CA THR A 79 6.00 -3.47 -2.01
C THR A 79 5.40 -4.76 -2.53
N LEU A 80 5.07 -5.67 -1.61
CA LEU A 80 4.30 -6.88 -1.89
C LEU A 80 2.96 -6.74 -1.17
N LEU A 81 1.89 -6.72 -1.95
CA LEU A 81 0.52 -6.58 -1.46
C LEU A 81 -0.23 -7.89 -1.66
N ASP A 82 -0.79 -8.44 -0.59
CA ASP A 82 -1.79 -9.50 -0.65
C ASP A 82 -3.13 -8.88 -1.08
N LEU A 83 -3.60 -9.31 -2.25
CA LEU A 83 -4.84 -8.82 -2.85
C LEU A 83 -6.08 -9.54 -2.31
N GLN A 84 -5.94 -10.76 -1.80
CA GLN A 84 -7.07 -11.55 -1.28
C GLN A 84 -7.56 -11.01 0.06
N ASN A 85 -6.64 -10.52 0.90
CA ASN A 85 -6.95 -10.03 2.25
C ASN A 85 -7.19 -8.51 2.31
N THR A 86 -7.67 -7.90 1.21
CA THR A 86 -7.85 -6.43 1.10
C THR A 86 -9.21 -5.92 1.57
N ALA A 87 -10.20 -6.81 1.77
CA ALA A 87 -11.59 -6.41 2.04
C ALA A 87 -11.75 -5.49 3.27
N LYS A 88 -11.00 -5.74 4.35
CA LYS A 88 -11.02 -4.89 5.55
C LYS A 88 -10.47 -3.48 5.28
N LEU A 89 -9.41 -3.38 4.48
CA LEU A 89 -8.83 -2.09 4.08
C LEU A 89 -9.81 -1.30 3.21
N GLU A 90 -10.49 -1.96 2.28
CA GLU A 90 -11.53 -1.32 1.47
C GLU A 90 -12.71 -0.82 2.29
N ALA A 91 -13.19 -1.62 3.24
CA ALA A 91 -14.23 -1.19 4.17
C ALA A 91 -13.76 0.03 5.00
N THR A 92 -12.51 0.01 5.45
CA THR A 92 -11.89 1.14 6.16
C THR A 92 -11.84 2.39 5.28
N ARG A 93 -11.47 2.26 4.00
CA ARG A 93 -11.49 3.35 3.03
C ARG A 93 -12.90 3.93 2.90
N GLN A 94 -13.92 3.10 2.71
CA GLN A 94 -15.30 3.60 2.57
C GLN A 94 -15.75 4.37 3.81
N HIS A 95 -15.41 3.88 5.01
CA HIS A 95 -15.72 4.57 6.25
C HIS A 95 -15.03 5.93 6.35
N VAL A 96 -13.72 6.01 6.04
CA VAL A 96 -12.97 7.27 6.01
C VAL A 96 -13.57 8.26 5.02
N LEU A 97 -13.89 7.81 3.80
CA LEU A 97 -14.48 8.67 2.78
C LEU A 97 -15.85 9.22 3.22
N GLN A 98 -16.66 8.41 3.90
CA GLN A 98 -17.94 8.86 4.46
C GLN A 98 -17.74 9.88 5.58
N GLN A 99 -16.79 9.66 6.49
CA GLN A 99 -16.48 10.61 7.56
C GLN A 99 -16.01 11.96 7.00
N LEU A 100 -15.13 11.97 6.00
CA LEU A 100 -14.69 13.20 5.33
C LEU A 100 -15.86 13.93 4.66
N ALA A 101 -16.78 13.20 4.02
CA ALA A 101 -17.96 13.80 3.41
C ALA A 101 -18.89 14.44 4.47
N ASN A 102 -19.13 13.75 5.58
CA ASN A 102 -19.95 14.25 6.69
C ASN A 102 -19.33 15.50 7.33
N MET A 103 -18.01 15.52 7.53
CA MET A 103 -17.27 16.70 8.01
C MET A 103 -17.48 17.91 7.10
N GLY A 104 -17.43 17.70 5.78
CA GLY A 104 -17.69 18.75 4.80
C GLY A 104 -19.12 19.30 4.90
N GLN A 105 -20.11 18.40 5.01
CA GLN A 105 -21.52 18.78 5.13
C GLN A 105 -21.82 19.57 6.41
N GLN A 106 -21.22 19.19 7.54
CA GLN A 106 -21.42 19.85 8.83
C GLN A 106 -20.83 21.26 8.89
N ALA A 107 -19.73 21.50 8.16
CA ALA A 107 -19.06 22.79 8.17
C ALA A 107 -19.77 23.87 7.33
N ASP A 108 -20.66 23.46 6.42
CA ASP A 108 -21.38 24.34 5.47
C ASP A 108 -20.47 25.38 4.77
N ASN A 109 -19.24 24.95 4.42
CA ASN A 109 -18.21 25.79 3.84
C ASN A 109 -17.67 25.16 2.55
N SER A 110 -17.98 25.77 1.41
CA SER A 110 -17.64 25.26 0.08
C SER A 110 -16.13 25.08 -0.14
N GLN A 111 -15.30 25.98 0.41
CA GLN A 111 -13.84 25.88 0.29
C GLN A 111 -13.29 24.71 1.10
N TYR A 112 -13.79 24.51 2.32
CA TYR A 112 -13.41 23.37 3.15
C TYR A 112 -13.87 22.04 2.53
N ILE A 113 -15.10 21.97 2.01
CA ILE A 113 -15.62 20.81 1.27
C ILE A 113 -14.72 20.46 0.07
N ALA A 114 -14.27 21.46 -0.69
CA ALA A 114 -13.38 21.25 -1.83
C ALA A 114 -12.03 20.64 -1.41
N LYS A 115 -11.43 21.13 -0.31
CA LYS A 115 -10.18 20.62 0.26
C LYS A 115 -10.32 19.17 0.72
N LEU A 116 -11.38 18.84 1.46
CA LEU A 116 -11.67 17.46 1.86
C LEU A 116 -11.94 16.55 0.66
N SER A 117 -12.61 17.06 -0.38
CA SER A 117 -12.89 16.31 -1.61
C SER A 117 -11.61 15.95 -2.37
N LYS A 118 -10.60 16.84 -2.38
CA LYS A 118 -9.28 16.55 -2.96
C LYS A 118 -8.56 15.45 -2.18
N PHE A 119 -8.59 15.51 -0.85
CA PHE A 119 -8.02 14.46 -0.03
C PHE A 119 -8.75 13.11 -0.21
N ALA A 120 -10.08 13.12 -0.25
CA ALA A 120 -10.88 11.94 -0.54
C ALA A 120 -10.57 11.36 -1.93
N GLN A 121 -10.35 12.20 -2.95
CA GLN A 121 -9.93 11.75 -4.28
C GLN A 121 -8.57 11.04 -4.25
N PHE A 122 -7.60 11.58 -3.52
CA PHE A 122 -6.32 10.91 -3.31
C PHE A 122 -6.52 9.51 -2.69
N LEU A 123 -7.31 9.39 -1.61
CA LEU A 123 -7.57 8.10 -0.94
C LEU A 123 -8.31 7.09 -1.82
N ARG A 124 -9.14 7.53 -2.78
CA ARG A 124 -9.78 6.64 -3.77
C ARG A 124 -8.78 6.08 -4.78
N ASN A 125 -7.74 6.84 -5.11
CA ASN A 125 -6.81 6.52 -6.19
C ASN A 125 -5.63 5.66 -5.75
N ILE A 126 -5.31 5.59 -4.45
CA ILE A 126 -4.22 4.71 -3.98
C ILE A 126 -4.55 3.24 -4.25
N LYS A 127 -3.57 2.46 -4.68
CA LYS A 127 -3.71 0.99 -4.72
C LYS A 127 -3.52 0.45 -3.31
N LEU A 128 -4.55 -0.21 -2.78
CA LEU A 128 -4.47 -0.89 -1.49
C LEU A 128 -4.29 -2.40 -1.67
N GLY A 129 -3.66 -2.99 -0.67
CA GLY A 129 -3.62 -4.42 -0.40
C GLY A 129 -2.98 -4.64 0.96
N GLN A 130 -3.17 -5.81 1.56
CA GLN A 130 -2.54 -6.07 2.85
C GLN A 130 -1.03 -6.21 2.62
N ARG A 131 -0.23 -5.29 3.17
CA ARG A 131 1.22 -5.28 2.96
C ARG A 131 1.85 -6.49 3.67
N VAL A 132 2.70 -7.22 2.95
CA VAL A 132 3.56 -8.24 3.53
C VAL A 132 4.80 -7.50 4.09
N ASN A 133 4.80 -7.25 5.40
CA ASN A 133 5.70 -6.31 6.08
C ASN A 133 7.11 -6.88 6.29
N GLN A 134 7.91 -6.92 5.23
CA GLN A 134 9.34 -7.23 5.28
C GLN A 134 10.11 -6.51 4.16
N PRO A 135 11.43 -6.35 4.29
CA PRO A 135 12.27 -5.89 3.19
C PRO A 135 12.15 -6.81 1.98
N LEU A 136 12.11 -6.24 0.78
CA LEU A 136 12.06 -6.98 -0.48
C LEU A 136 13.40 -7.04 -1.23
N ASP A 137 14.44 -6.40 -0.69
CA ASP A 137 15.80 -6.50 -1.23
C ASP A 137 16.29 -7.96 -1.14
N LEU A 138 16.71 -8.51 -2.28
CA LEU A 138 17.16 -9.90 -2.38
C LEU A 138 18.37 -10.20 -1.49
N ASP A 139 19.27 -9.25 -1.29
CA ASP A 139 20.45 -9.47 -0.44
C ASP A 139 20.04 -9.60 1.03
N LEU A 140 19.07 -8.81 1.48
CA LEU A 140 18.50 -8.93 2.83
C LEU A 140 17.71 -10.24 2.99
N ILE A 141 16.89 -10.61 2.00
CA ILE A 141 16.09 -11.84 2.01
C ILE A 141 17.00 -13.09 2.08
N ARG A 142 18.15 -13.07 1.39
CA ARG A 142 19.10 -14.20 1.37
C ARG A 142 19.82 -14.42 2.69
N ILE A 143 20.05 -13.35 3.45
CA ILE A 143 20.81 -13.40 4.71
C ILE A 143 19.87 -13.61 5.92
N THR A 144 18.60 -13.19 5.82
CA THR A 144 17.64 -13.26 6.93
C THR A 144 16.42 -14.09 6.56
N ASP A 145 16.37 -15.35 7.00
CA ASP A 145 15.29 -16.31 6.69
C ASP A 145 13.88 -15.80 7.03
N ALA A 146 13.75 -14.98 8.08
CA ALA A 146 12.48 -14.39 8.49
C ALA A 146 11.87 -13.45 7.43
N TYR A 147 12.70 -12.90 6.53
CA TYR A 147 12.24 -12.06 5.40
C TYR A 147 11.84 -12.88 4.17
N ASN A 148 11.93 -14.21 4.25
CA ASN A 148 11.61 -15.12 3.14
C ASN A 148 10.42 -16.06 3.45
N PRO A 149 9.28 -15.57 3.96
CA PRO A 149 8.14 -16.42 4.29
C PRO A 149 7.53 -17.04 3.04
N ILE A 150 6.75 -18.11 3.24
CA ILE A 150 5.92 -18.71 2.19
C ILE A 150 4.65 -17.86 2.04
N ILE A 151 4.27 -17.58 0.80
CA ILE A 151 3.07 -16.85 0.41
C ILE A 151 2.20 -17.73 -0.48
N ASP A 152 0.88 -17.61 -0.32
CA ASP A 152 -0.11 -18.31 -1.13
C ASP A 152 -1.31 -17.38 -1.40
N GLY A 153 -1.88 -17.47 -2.60
CA GLY A 153 -2.97 -16.61 -3.05
C GLY A 153 -2.59 -15.65 -4.18
N GLN A 154 -3.15 -14.44 -4.18
CA GLN A 154 -2.97 -13.44 -5.23
C GLN A 154 -2.21 -12.23 -4.69
N PHE A 155 -1.06 -11.94 -5.27
CA PHE A 155 -0.19 -10.85 -4.81
C PHE A 155 0.14 -9.87 -5.92
N LEU A 156 0.27 -8.60 -5.56
CA LEU A 156 0.88 -7.57 -6.40
C LEU A 156 2.26 -7.24 -5.85
N LEU A 157 3.29 -7.50 -6.65
CA LEU A 157 4.66 -7.04 -6.44
C LEU A 157 4.88 -5.74 -7.23
N VAL A 158 5.14 -4.67 -6.51
CA VAL A 158 5.51 -3.38 -7.07
C VAL A 158 7.00 -3.15 -6.88
N LEU A 159 7.71 -2.90 -7.97
CA LEU A 159 9.15 -2.71 -8.04
C LEU A 159 9.45 -1.34 -8.69
N PRO A 160 9.23 -0.24 -7.94
CA PRO A 160 9.17 1.08 -8.53
C PRO A 160 10.57 1.69 -8.77
N PRO A 161 10.71 2.60 -9.75
CA PRO A 161 11.82 3.53 -9.77
C PRO A 161 11.77 4.46 -8.55
N ARG A 162 12.88 5.14 -8.25
CA ARG A 162 12.93 6.14 -7.17
C ARG A 162 12.08 7.36 -7.55
N PRO A 163 11.04 7.71 -6.77
CA PRO A 163 10.29 8.94 -7.02
C PRO A 163 11.14 10.19 -6.81
N THR A 164 10.69 11.32 -7.34
CA THR A 164 11.28 12.64 -7.13
C THR A 164 10.40 13.55 -6.27
N THR A 165 9.33 13.02 -5.68
CA THR A 165 8.32 13.79 -4.95
C THR A 165 8.04 13.21 -3.56
N VAL A 166 7.44 14.03 -2.71
CA VAL A 166 6.72 13.63 -1.49
C VAL A 166 5.25 14.00 -1.65
N THR A 167 4.34 13.32 -0.96
CA THR A 167 2.92 13.69 -0.98
C THR A 167 2.51 14.28 0.35
N VAL A 168 1.83 15.42 0.36
CA VAL A 168 1.25 16.01 1.59
C VAL A 168 -0.27 15.89 1.54
N VAL A 169 -0.87 15.35 2.61
CA VAL A 169 -2.30 15.02 2.67
C VAL A 169 -2.89 15.25 4.08
N GLY A 170 -4.22 15.16 4.21
CA GLY A 170 -4.93 15.30 5.48
C GLY A 170 -5.51 16.70 5.70
N ALA A 171 -5.33 17.26 6.89
CA ALA A 171 -5.81 18.58 7.28
C ALA A 171 -4.96 19.72 6.67
N VAL A 172 -4.84 19.74 5.34
CA VAL A 172 -4.06 20.73 4.58
C VAL A 172 -4.89 21.45 3.52
N ALA A 173 -4.50 22.68 3.17
CA ALA A 173 -5.16 23.46 2.14
C ALA A 173 -4.90 22.89 0.73
N GLN A 174 -3.71 22.31 0.50
CA GLN A 174 -3.32 21.71 -0.76
C GLN A 174 -2.85 20.26 -0.54
N THR A 175 -3.75 19.30 -0.82
CA THR A 175 -3.37 17.89 -0.94
C THR A 175 -2.68 17.66 -2.28
N GLY A 176 -1.51 17.03 -2.28
CA GLY A 176 -0.83 16.67 -3.52
C GLY A 176 0.66 16.41 -3.37
N GLU A 177 1.31 16.21 -4.51
CA GLU A 177 2.76 16.02 -4.59
C GLU A 177 3.52 17.35 -4.50
N GLN A 178 4.68 17.29 -3.88
CA GLN A 178 5.67 18.37 -3.81
C GLN A 178 7.04 17.79 -4.16
N GLU A 179 7.91 18.57 -4.79
CA GLU A 179 9.25 18.12 -5.16
C GLU A 179 10.04 17.68 -3.91
N TRP A 180 10.62 16.49 -3.97
CA TRP A 180 11.49 16.01 -2.90
C TRP A 180 12.80 16.79 -2.93
N GLN A 181 13.21 17.28 -1.77
CA GLN A 181 14.43 18.06 -1.60
C GLN A 181 15.26 17.46 -0.48
N SER A 182 16.56 17.29 -0.73
CA SER A 182 17.48 16.80 0.29
C SER A 182 17.45 17.73 1.50
N ARG A 183 17.31 17.15 2.70
CA ARG A 183 17.29 17.86 3.99
C ARG A 183 16.11 18.83 4.18
N ALA A 184 15.10 18.81 3.30
CA ALA A 184 13.87 19.54 3.56
C ALA A 184 13.13 18.92 4.75
N SER A 185 12.82 19.77 5.73
CA SER A 185 12.04 19.38 6.90
C SER A 185 10.55 19.24 6.57
N SER A 186 9.82 18.47 7.38
CA SER A 186 8.35 18.39 7.28
C SER A 186 7.69 19.76 7.36
N LYS A 187 8.22 20.68 8.18
CA LYS A 187 7.71 22.06 8.26
C LYS A 187 7.74 22.79 6.92
N ASN A 188 8.77 22.57 6.09
CA ASN A 188 8.87 23.22 4.79
C ASN A 188 7.72 22.76 3.88
N TYR A 189 7.48 21.45 3.82
CA TYR A 189 6.40 20.85 3.05
C TYR A 189 5.01 21.25 3.55
N LEU A 190 4.81 21.28 4.87
CA LEU A 190 3.55 21.70 5.49
C LEU A 190 3.28 23.20 5.26
N LYS A 191 4.31 24.05 5.32
CA LYS A 191 4.18 25.48 5.01
C LYS A 191 3.74 25.69 3.56
N GLN A 192 4.30 24.93 2.62
CA GLN A 192 3.90 24.98 1.21
C GLN A 192 2.46 24.47 1.00
N ALA A 193 2.07 23.39 1.68
CA ALA A 193 0.71 22.85 1.57
C ALA A 193 -0.36 23.74 2.21
N GLY A 194 0.01 24.49 3.25
CA GLY A 194 -0.89 25.24 4.12
C GLY A 194 -1.70 24.31 5.04
N LEU A 195 -1.89 24.69 6.30
CA LEU A 195 -2.70 23.94 7.26
C LEU A 195 -4.16 24.44 7.27
N LEU A 196 -5.09 23.57 7.60
CA LEU A 196 -6.48 23.95 7.89
C LEU A 196 -6.64 24.39 9.35
N ASP A 197 -7.73 25.10 9.65
CA ASP A 197 -8.00 25.61 11.00
C ASP A 197 -8.14 24.47 12.04
N ASN A 198 -8.60 23.31 11.61
CA ASN A 198 -8.73 22.10 12.42
C ASN A 198 -7.58 21.10 12.20
N ALA A 199 -6.40 21.59 11.84
CA ALA A 199 -5.20 20.75 11.72
C ALA A 199 -4.51 20.55 13.08
N GLU A 200 -4.02 19.34 13.33
CA GLU A 200 -3.00 19.11 14.35
C GLU A 200 -1.70 19.84 13.94
N ASN A 201 -1.15 20.66 14.84
CA ASN A 201 -0.02 21.55 14.54
C ASN A 201 1.25 21.24 15.34
N SER A 202 1.18 20.29 16.27
CA SER A 202 2.31 19.84 17.07
C SER A 202 2.97 18.58 16.54
N PHE A 203 2.27 17.81 15.70
CA PHE A 203 2.76 16.57 15.13
C PHE A 203 2.39 16.41 13.65
N VAL A 204 3.19 15.62 12.94
CA VAL A 204 2.89 15.15 11.59
C VAL A 204 3.27 13.68 11.50
N TRP A 205 2.51 12.91 10.73
CA TRP A 205 2.90 11.53 10.41
C TRP A 205 3.70 11.52 9.12
N ILE A 206 4.86 10.89 9.15
CA ILE A 206 5.64 10.54 7.97
C ILE A 206 5.43 9.05 7.72
N ILE A 207 4.77 8.72 6.61
CA ILE A 207 4.63 7.35 6.14
C ILE A 207 5.67 7.15 5.04
N GLN A 208 6.71 6.38 5.36
CA GLN A 208 7.77 6.06 4.42
C GLN A 208 7.26 5.10 3.32
N PRO A 209 7.97 5.01 2.17
CA PRO A 209 7.57 4.14 1.07
C PRO A 209 7.42 2.65 1.42
N ASP A 210 8.10 2.19 2.47
CA ASP A 210 8.05 0.82 3.00
C ASP A 210 6.85 0.57 3.92
N GLY A 211 6.05 1.59 4.22
CA GLY A 211 4.91 1.54 5.12
C GLY A 211 5.23 1.85 6.58
N ASN A 212 6.48 2.19 6.92
CA ASN A 212 6.82 2.64 8.27
C ASN A 212 6.21 4.01 8.55
N ALA A 213 5.41 4.10 9.62
CA ALA A 213 4.75 5.33 10.05
C ALA A 213 5.45 5.92 11.27
N ILE A 214 5.93 7.16 11.13
CA ILE A 214 6.68 7.90 12.14
C ILE A 214 5.87 9.12 12.55
N ARG A 215 5.51 9.21 13.83
CA ARG A 215 4.87 10.40 14.38
C ARG A 215 5.94 11.41 14.81
N GLN A 216 6.19 12.41 13.97
CA GLN A 216 7.23 13.40 14.21
C GLN A 216 6.67 14.61 14.97
N PRO A 217 7.28 15.01 16.10
CA PRO A 217 6.99 16.28 16.73
C PRO A 217 7.55 17.45 15.90
N ILE A 218 6.69 18.43 15.59
CA ILE A 218 7.01 19.58 14.73
C ILE A 218 6.74 20.93 15.41
N ALA A 219 6.20 20.98 16.62
CA ALA A 219 6.07 22.26 17.29
C ALA A 219 7.45 22.90 17.57
N TYR A 220 7.49 24.22 17.74
CA TYR A 220 8.74 24.90 18.09
C TYR A 220 9.38 24.33 19.38
N TRP A 221 8.56 23.87 20.33
CA TRP A 221 8.99 23.38 21.64
C TRP A 221 9.40 21.90 21.68
N ASN A 222 9.10 21.11 20.64
CA ASN A 222 9.42 19.66 20.60
C ASN A 222 10.11 19.19 19.32
N HIS A 223 10.53 20.11 18.45
CA HIS A 223 11.00 19.77 17.11
C HIS A 223 12.12 18.72 17.12
N GLN A 224 11.89 17.62 16.41
CA GLN A 224 12.87 16.57 16.15
C GLN A 224 13.11 16.44 14.65
N ALA A 225 14.37 16.45 14.21
CA ALA A 225 14.69 16.20 12.81
C ALA A 225 14.35 14.74 12.43
N GLN A 226 13.76 14.55 11.25
CA GLN A 226 13.43 13.24 10.71
C GLN A 226 13.67 13.26 9.21
N ASP A 227 14.35 12.22 8.70
CA ASP A 227 14.56 12.06 7.27
C ASP A 227 13.26 11.64 6.58
N ILE A 228 12.98 12.30 5.45
CA ILE A 228 11.82 12.05 4.60
C ILE A 228 12.33 11.47 3.30
N ALA A 229 11.98 10.22 3.01
CA ALA A 229 12.43 9.58 1.78
C ALA A 229 11.58 10.03 0.57
N PRO A 230 12.12 10.01 -0.66
CA PRO A 230 11.30 10.19 -1.85
C PRO A 230 10.20 9.13 -1.92
N GLY A 231 8.98 9.56 -2.25
CA GLY A 231 7.76 8.75 -2.22
C GLY A 231 7.03 8.71 -0.87
N ALA A 232 7.57 9.34 0.18
CA ALA A 232 6.91 9.40 1.48
C ALA A 232 5.62 10.23 1.45
N VAL A 233 4.70 9.93 2.37
CA VAL A 233 3.51 10.77 2.66
C VAL A 233 3.69 11.50 3.96
N LEU A 234 3.42 12.78 3.95
CA LEU A 234 3.22 13.59 5.15
C LEU A 234 1.71 13.72 5.37
N PHE A 235 1.22 13.11 6.44
CA PHE A 235 -0.17 13.18 6.85
C PHE A 235 -0.33 14.11 8.05
N VAL A 236 -1.15 15.15 7.87
CA VAL A 236 -1.56 16.05 8.95
C VAL A 236 -2.90 15.57 9.50
N GLU A 237 -2.90 15.25 10.79
CA GLU A 237 -4.10 14.79 11.51
C GLU A 237 -5.17 15.89 11.58
N PHE A 238 -6.43 15.49 11.54
CA PHE A 238 -7.53 16.38 11.93
C PHE A 238 -7.59 16.46 13.46
N SER A 239 -7.85 17.65 13.99
CA SER A 239 -7.96 17.92 15.42
C SER A 239 -9.30 18.58 15.76
N ALA A 240 -9.77 18.35 16.98
CA ALA A 240 -10.98 18.95 17.55
C ALA A 240 -10.74 19.23 19.04
N LEU A 241 -11.54 20.12 19.63
CA LEU A 241 -11.45 20.44 21.06
C LEU A 241 -11.66 19.21 21.98
N PHE A 242 -12.36 18.18 21.50
CA PHE A 242 -12.59 16.91 22.21
C PHE A 242 -12.38 15.73 21.27
N ASP A 243 -11.17 15.14 21.20
CA ASP A 243 -10.72 13.84 20.63
C ASP A 243 -11.48 13.19 19.44
N GLY A 244 -12.28 13.95 18.69
CA GLY A 244 -13.35 13.42 17.84
C GLY A 244 -12.88 12.76 16.55
N TYR A 245 -11.59 12.91 16.22
CA TYR A 245 -10.99 12.40 14.99
C TYR A 245 -9.96 11.30 15.19
N SER A 246 -9.73 10.82 16.42
CA SER A 246 -8.75 9.76 16.70
C SER A 246 -8.94 8.51 15.83
N THR A 247 -10.17 7.99 15.75
CA THR A 247 -10.52 6.85 14.89
C THR A 247 -10.33 7.16 13.40
N LEU A 248 -10.71 8.36 12.95
CA LEU A 248 -10.53 8.79 11.56
C LEU A 248 -9.03 8.84 11.20
N ASN A 249 -8.22 9.49 12.03
CA ASN A 249 -6.77 9.63 11.83
C ASN A 249 -6.09 8.26 11.81
N ASN A 250 -6.42 7.38 12.77
CA ASN A 250 -5.88 6.01 12.81
C ASN A 250 -6.24 5.20 11.56
N ASN A 251 -7.49 5.31 11.09
CA ASN A 251 -7.92 4.64 9.87
C ASN A 251 -7.19 5.17 8.64
N ILE A 252 -6.99 6.50 8.54
CA ILE A 252 -6.21 7.11 7.45
C ILE A 252 -4.77 6.58 7.47
N ILE A 253 -4.12 6.56 8.63
CA ILE A 253 -2.75 6.05 8.77
C ILE A 253 -2.67 4.59 8.32
N GLU A 254 -3.65 3.76 8.69
CA GLU A 254 -3.68 2.35 8.28
C GLU A 254 -3.82 2.19 6.76
N LEU A 255 -4.64 3.01 6.09
CA LEU A 255 -4.71 3.03 4.63
C LEU A 255 -3.38 3.47 3.99
N LEU A 256 -2.74 4.50 4.53
CA LEU A 256 -1.49 5.04 3.99
C LEU A 256 -0.33 4.05 4.12
N LYS A 257 -0.26 3.28 5.21
CA LYS A 257 0.76 2.22 5.41
C LYS A 257 0.63 1.06 4.40
N ASN A 258 -0.61 0.79 3.98
CA ASN A 258 -0.95 -0.31 3.06
C ASN A 258 -1.12 0.13 1.60
N ARG A 259 -0.55 1.29 1.23
CA ARG A 259 -0.47 1.74 -0.17
C ARG A 259 0.83 1.26 -0.82
N ALA A 260 0.85 1.19 -2.14
CA ALA A 260 2.07 1.07 -2.94
C ALA A 260 2.29 2.32 -3.82
N LEU A 261 3.54 2.55 -4.25
CA LEU A 261 3.95 3.62 -5.16
C LEU A 261 3.61 3.31 -6.62
#